data_AF-A0A6M2CCU7-F1
#
_entry.id   AF-A0A6M2CCU7-F1
#
_cell.length_a   1.000
_cell.length_b   1.000
_cell.length_c   1.000
_cell.angle_alpha   90.00
_cell.angle_beta   90.00
_cell.angle_gamma   90.00
#
_symmetry.space_group_name_H-M   'P 1'
#
loop_
_entity.id
_entity.type
_entity.pdbx_description
1 polymer ?
#
loop_
_entity_poly.entity_id
_entity_poly.type
_entity_poly.pdbx_seq_one_letter_code
_entity_poly.pdbx_strand_id
1 'polypeptide(L)' 'MNRVRIIGLVLLIIGIILHLSFENDGIDFLTGAFVGGGVTLLFTGQFKLKKTN' A
#
# COMPACT_ATOMS: atom_id res chain seq x y z
N MET A 1 -17.36 -4.67 -5.20
CA MET A 1 -16.10 -4.11 -4.67
C MET A 1 -15.21 -3.73 -5.84
N ASN A 2 -14.72 -2.49 -5.90
CA ASN A 2 -13.81 -2.07 -6.98
C ASN A 2 -12.51 -2.88 -6.91
N ARG A 3 -12.02 -3.35 -8.07
CA ARG A 3 -10.74 -4.08 -8.20
C ARG A 3 -9.58 -3.30 -7.57
N VAL A 4 -9.63 -1.98 -7.63
CA VAL A 4 -8.67 -1.05 -7.00
C VAL A 4 -8.59 -1.23 -5.48
N ARG A 5 -9.73 -1.41 -4.80
CA ARG A 5 -9.75 -1.63 -3.34
C ARG A 5 -9.19 -3.01 -2.98
N ILE A 6 -9.41 -4.02 -3.82
CA ILE A 6 -8.82 -5.36 -3.62
C ILE A 6 -7.29 -5.28 -3.75
N ILE A 7 -6.78 -4.57 -4.76
CA ILE A 7 -5.34 -4.36 -4.93
C ILE A 7 -4.75 -3.62 -3.73
N GLY A 8 -5.40 -2.55 -3.25
CA GLY A 8 -4.96 -1.83 -2.05
C GLY A 8 -4.93 -2.71 -0.79
N LEU A 9 -5.92 -3.60 -0.64
CA LEU A 9 -5.98 -4.54 0.49
C LEU A 9 -4.83 -5.55 0.45
N VAL A 10 -4.56 -6.12 -0.74
CA VAL A 10 -3.45 -7.06 -0.95
C VAL A 10 -2.11 -6.38 -0.67
N LEU A 11 -1.94 -5.13 -1.14
CA LEU A 11 -0.72 -4.36 -0.93
C LEU A 11 -0.46 -4.09 0.56
N LEU A 12 -1.52 -3.81 1.32
CA LEU A 12 -1.45 -3.58 2.77
C LEU A 12 -1.09 -4.86 3.52
N ILE A 13 -1.68 -6.01 3.15
CA ILE A 13 -1.36 -7.32 3.74
C ILE A 13 0.12 -7.66 3.50
N ILE A 14 0.63 -7.47 2.28
CA ILE A 14 2.04 -7.71 1.95
C ILE A 14 2.96 -6.81 2.78
N GLY A 15 2.62 -5.52 2.92
CA GLY A 15 3.36 -4.59 3.76
C GLY A 15 3.42 -5.07 5.22
N ILE A 16 2.29 -5.45 5.81
CA ILE A 16 2.26 -5.95 7.19
C ILE A 16 3.12 -7.21 7.35
N ILE A 17 3.03 -8.16 6.42
CA ILE A 17 3.81 -9.40 6.47
C ILE A 17 5.31 -9.11 6.39
N LEU A 18 5.72 -8.19 5.51
CA LEU A 18 7.13 -7.79 5.40
C LEU A 18 7.64 -7.17 6.70
N HIS A 19 6.84 -6.32 7.36
CA HIS A 19 7.24 -5.67 8.61
C HIS A 19 7.43 -6.69 9.73
N LEU A 20 6.52 -7.67 9.80
CA LEU A 20 6.57 -8.72 10.82
C LEU A 20 7.65 -9.77 10.56
N SER A 21 8.08 -9.96 9.31
CA SER A 21 9.00 -11.05 8.93
C SER A 21 10.45 -10.59 8.80
N PHE A 22 10.67 -9.31 8.51
CA PHE A 22 12.01 -8.76 8.28
C PHE A 22 12.24 -7.54 9.15
N GLU A 23 12.90 -7.75 10.29
CA GLU A 23 13.41 -6.68 11.14
C GLU A 23 14.75 -6.21 10.56
N ASN A 24 14.68 -5.24 9.65
CA ASN A 24 15.83 -4.64 8.98
C ASN A 24 15.54 -3.17 8.68
N ASP A 25 16.42 -2.27 9.12
CA ASP A 25 16.30 -0.82 8.96
C ASP A 25 16.00 -0.38 7.51
N GLY A 26 16.57 -1.10 6.52
CA GLY A 26 16.33 -0.79 5.11
C GLY A 26 14.93 -1.17 4.61
N ILE A 27 14.32 -2.18 5.23
CA ILE A 27 12.98 -2.64 4.87
C ILE A 27 11.94 -1.76 5.54
N ASP A 28 12.16 -1.25 6.76
CA ASP A 28 11.20 -0.41 7.49
C ASP A 28 10.68 0.80 6.71
N PHE A 29 11.55 1.47 5.94
CA PHE A 29 11.12 2.53 5.04
C PHE A 29 10.19 2.02 3.93
N LEU A 30 10.56 0.89 3.32
CA LEU A 30 9.80 0.24 2.27
C LEU A 30 8.44 -0.22 2.79
N THR A 31 8.40 -0.81 3.99
CA THR A 31 7.18 -1.23 4.66
C THR A 31 6.26 -0.07 4.97
N GLY A 32 6.81 1.05 5.45
CA GLY A 32 6.05 2.29 5.61
C GLY A 32 5.44 2.78 4.29
N ALA A 33 6.17 2.70 3.19
CA ALA A 33 5.65 3.06 1.86
C ALA A 33 4.55 2.09 1.38
N PHE A 34 4.69 0.78 1.59
CA PHE A 34 3.68 -0.23 1.25
C PHE A 34 2.41 -0.08 2.09
N VAL A 35 2.54 0.12 3.40
CA VAL A 35 1.40 0.30 4.30
C VAL A 35 0.72 1.64 4.01
N GLY A 36 1.47 2.74 3.95
CA GLY A 36 0.94 4.07 3.66
C GLY A 36 0.28 4.15 2.28
N GLY A 37 0.93 3.59 1.26
CA GLY A 37 0.42 3.47 -0.11
C GLY A 37 -0.83 2.60 -0.19
N GLY A 38 -0.84 1.44 0.47
CA GLY A 38 -2.00 0.55 0.55
C GLY A 38 -3.22 1.21 1.21
N VAL A 39 -3.00 1.93 2.33
CA VAL A 39 -4.05 2.69 3.02
C VAL A 39 -4.61 3.82 2.16
N THR A 40 -3.75 4.62 1.52
CA THR A 40 -4.20 5.69 0.61
C THR A 40 -4.95 5.13 -0.59
N LEU A 41 -4.55 3.98 -1.14
CA LEU A 41 -5.26 3.30 -2.23
C LEU A 41 -6.64 2.78 -1.81
N LEU A 42 -6.75 2.25 -0.59
CA LEU A 42 -8.01 1.79 -0.01
C LEU A 42 -8.99 2.93 0.24
N PHE A 43 -8.48 4.07 0.73
CA PHE A 43 -9.25 5.29 0.98
C PHE A 43 -9.67 6.00 -0.30
N THR A 44 -8.73 6.22 -1.23
CA THR A 44 -9.02 6.88 -2.52
C THR A 44 -9.94 6.02 -3.37
N GLY A 45 -9.84 4.69 -3.25
CA GLY A 45 -10.73 3.70 -3.90
C GLY A 45 -10.69 3.70 -5.43
N GLN A 46 -9.94 4.63 -6.04
CA GLN A 46 -9.81 4.87 -7.47
C GLN A 46 -8.36 5.28 -7.78
N PHE A 47 -7.76 4.69 -8.81
CA PHE A 47 -6.50 5.13 -9.42
C PHE A 47 -6.71 6.40 -10.27
N LYS A 48 -7.50 7.36 -9.80
CA LYS A 48 -7.56 8.67 -10.48
C LYS A 48 -6.32 9.44 -10.09
N LEU A 49 -5.17 9.05 -10.66
CA LEU A 49 -4.08 9.98 -10.87
C LEU A 49 -4.70 11.14 -11.65
N LYS A 50 -4.94 12.26 -10.98
CA LYS A 50 -5.36 13.50 -11.64
C LYS A 50 -4.19 13.88 -12.54
N LYS A 51 -4.25 13.48 -13.80
CA LYS A 51 -3.34 13.94 -14.84
C LYS A 51 -3.57 15.44 -14.98
N THR A 52 -2.76 16.23 -14.27
CA THR A 52 -2.66 17.67 -14.50
C THR A 52 -2.15 17.83 -15.94
N ASN A 53 -3.01 18.40 -16.78
CA ASN A 53 -2.70 18.82 -18.13
C ASN A 53 -2.13 20.24 -18.09
#